data_AF-A0A8J1JPU7-F1
#
_entry.id   AF-A0A8J1JPU7-F1
#
_cell.length_a   1.000
_cell.length_b   1.000
_cell.length_c   1.000
_cell.angle_alpha   90.00
_cell.angle_beta   90.00
_cell.angle_gamma   90.00
#
_symmetry.space_group_name_H-M   'P 1'
#
loop_
_entity.id
_entity.type
_entity.pdbx_description
1 polymer ?
#
loop_
_entity_poly.entity_id
_entity_poly.type
_entity_poly.pdbx_seq_one_letter_code
_entity_poly.pdbx_strand_id
1 'polypeptide(L)'
;MEGRYVSVVIPGRREYLTLCEVEVYGEKLADPTGVNLARLGEAWQSSNYESYPAEAAIDGIKVTDLFTHPCTHTYIDNPAWWRLDLKKRYKVQTVIIVNRGDCCWERLLGAEIHIGNSADDNNPV
;
A
#
# COMPACT_ATOMS: atom_id res chain seq x y z
N MET A 1 10.03 -11.36 5.19
CA MET A 1 10.41 -10.19 6.03
C MET A 1 9.55 -10.22 7.29
N GLU A 2 9.96 -9.60 8.39
CA GLU A 2 9.12 -9.49 9.59
C GLU A 2 8.83 -8.01 9.89
N GLY A 3 7.56 -7.65 10.00
CA GLY A 3 7.18 -6.27 10.28
C GLY A 3 5.74 -6.12 10.71
N ARG A 4 5.45 -4.98 11.34
CA ARG A 4 4.11 -4.47 11.63
C ARG A 4 3.63 -3.49 10.56
N TYR A 5 4.55 -2.78 9.93
CA TYR A 5 4.25 -1.77 8.93
C TYR A 5 4.69 -2.24 7.55
N VAL A 6 3.88 -1.92 6.55
CA VAL A 6 4.21 -2.09 5.12
C VAL A 6 4.01 -0.74 4.45
N SER A 7 5.00 -0.22 3.75
CA SER A 7 4.87 1.02 2.98
C SER A 7 5.22 0.81 1.51
N VAL A 8 4.59 1.61 0.65
CA VAL A 8 4.91 1.76 -0.78
C VAL A 8 5.35 3.20 -0.97
N VAL A 9 6.57 3.41 -1.46
CA VAL A 9 7.20 4.73 -1.52
C VAL A 9 7.73 4.98 -2.93
N ILE A 10 7.50 6.17 -3.48
CA ILE A 10 8.18 6.63 -4.70
C ILE A 10 9.28 7.61 -4.28
N PRO A 11 10.56 7.17 -4.22
CA PRO A 11 11.65 8.01 -3.80
C PRO A 11 12.17 8.91 -4.94
N GLY A 12 12.84 10.00 -4.56
CA GLY A 12 13.72 10.75 -5.45
C GLY A 12 13.03 11.61 -6.53
N ARG A 13 11.70 11.64 -6.59
CA ARG A 13 10.96 12.51 -7.52
C ARG A 13 9.61 12.96 -6.94
N ARG A 14 9.14 14.08 -7.48
CA ARG A 14 7.77 14.56 -7.27
C ARG A 14 6.83 13.74 -8.14
N GLU A 15 5.90 13.01 -7.53
CA GLU A 15 5.00 12.10 -8.26
C GLU A 15 3.66 11.91 -7.52
N TYR A 16 2.64 11.48 -8.25
CA TYR A 16 1.40 10.97 -7.67
C TYR A 16 1.53 9.47 -7.39
N LEU A 17 1.18 9.04 -6.18
CA LEU A 17 1.04 7.62 -5.85
C LEU A 17 -0.44 7.22 -5.92
N THR A 18 -0.71 6.16 -6.69
CA THR A 18 -2.05 5.56 -6.81
C THR A 18 -1.93 4.05 -6.66
N LEU A 19 -2.68 3.47 -5.73
CA LEU A 19 -2.75 2.04 -5.46
C LEU A 19 -4.22 1.63 -5.37
N CYS A 20 -4.65 0.69 -6.21
CA CYS A 20 -6.05 0.26 -6.22
C CYS A 20 -6.32 -0.86 -5.22
N GLU A 21 -5.33 -1.70 -4.94
CA GLU A 21 -5.39 -2.67 -3.83
C GLU A 21 -3.96 -3.05 -3.44
N VAL A 22 -3.74 -3.27 -2.14
CA VAL A 22 -2.51 -3.80 -1.56
C VAL A 22 -2.89 -5.00 -0.72
N GLU A 23 -2.39 -6.17 -1.11
CA GLU A 23 -2.60 -7.41 -0.35
C GLU A 23 -1.34 -7.82 0.36
N VAL A 24 -1.46 -8.17 1.64
CA VAL A 24 -0.35 -8.64 2.46
C VAL A 24 -0.66 -10.04 2.96
N TYR A 25 0.17 -11.00 2.57
CA TYR A 25 0.07 -12.39 3.01
C TYR A 25 1.30 -12.78 3.79
N GLY A 26 1.07 -13.55 4.85
CA GLY A 26 2.13 -14.01 5.73
C GLY A 26 1.69 -15.18 6.58
N GLU A 27 2.65 -15.72 7.32
CA GLU A 27 2.41 -16.83 8.22
C GLU A 27 1.65 -16.32 9.45
N LYS A 28 0.33 -16.51 9.48
CA LYS A 28 -0.40 -16.59 10.75
C LYS A 28 -0.12 -17.99 11.25
N LEU A 29 0.44 -18.17 12.45
CA LEU A 29 0.77 -19.49 13.04
C LEU A 29 -0.39 -20.51 13.05
N ALA A 30 -1.60 -20.13 12.61
CA ALA A 30 -2.81 -20.96 12.60
C ALA A 30 -3.73 -20.79 11.37
N ASP A 31 -3.29 -20.18 10.25
CA ASP A 31 -4.18 -19.91 9.10
C ASP A 31 -3.65 -20.44 7.75
N PRO A 32 -4.14 -21.62 7.30
CA PRO A 32 -3.75 -22.21 6.03
C PRO A 32 -4.48 -21.63 4.80
N THR A 33 -5.44 -20.71 4.98
CA THR A 33 -6.28 -20.22 3.87
C THR A 33 -5.74 -18.98 3.18
N GLY A 34 -4.69 -18.36 3.73
CA GLY A 34 -4.09 -17.14 3.16
C GLY A 34 -5.04 -15.94 3.26
N VAL A 35 -5.23 -15.42 4.48
CA VAL A 35 -5.98 -14.17 4.69
C VAL A 35 -5.15 -12.97 4.23
N ASN A 36 -5.73 -12.08 3.44
CA ASN A 36 -5.14 -10.75 3.17
C ASN A 36 -5.14 -9.95 4.48
N LEU A 37 -3.98 -9.87 5.13
CA LEU A 37 -3.77 -9.21 6.41
C LEU A 37 -3.99 -7.69 6.33
N ALA A 38 -3.87 -7.10 5.14
CA ALA A 38 -4.02 -5.67 4.94
C ALA A 38 -5.43 -5.17 5.30
N ARG A 39 -6.45 -6.00 5.06
CA ARG A 39 -7.85 -5.71 5.37
C ARG A 39 -8.15 -5.61 6.87
N LEU A 40 -7.22 -6.06 7.71
CA LEU A 40 -7.32 -6.00 9.18
C LEU A 40 -6.55 -4.80 9.75
N GLY A 41 -5.87 -4.04 8.89
CA GLY A 41 -5.01 -2.93 9.26
C GLY A 41 -5.71 -1.57 9.13
N GLU A 42 -4.89 -0.53 9.20
CA GLU A 42 -5.28 0.85 8.94
C GLU A 42 -4.20 1.52 8.10
N ALA A 43 -4.60 2.32 7.13
CA ALA A 43 -3.71 2.89 6.13
C ALA A 43 -3.68 4.42 6.20
N TRP A 44 -2.52 4.99 5.89
CA TRP A 44 -2.31 6.43 5.71
C TRP A 44 -1.48 6.66 4.45
N GLN A 45 -1.51 7.90 3.96
CA GLN A 45 -0.69 8.31 2.82
C GLN A 45 -0.17 9.74 3.02
N SER A 46 0.85 10.11 2.25
CA SER A 46 1.54 11.41 2.35
C SER A 46 0.61 12.60 2.22
N SER A 47 -0.42 12.47 1.38
CA SER A 47 -1.49 13.45 1.21
C SER A 47 -2.70 12.78 0.56
N ASN A 48 -3.88 13.35 0.73
CA ASN A 48 -5.12 12.87 0.10
C ASN A 48 -5.48 13.81 -1.04
N TYR A 49 -5.41 13.35 -2.29
CA TYR A 49 -5.97 14.09 -3.42
C TYR A 49 -7.50 14.08 -3.29
N GLU A 50 -8.08 15.23 -2.96
CA GLU A 50 -9.53 15.38 -2.80
C GLU A 50 -10.15 14.30 -1.88
N SER A 51 -10.97 13.40 -2.44
CA SER A 51 -11.72 12.36 -1.73
C SER A 51 -11.21 10.95 -2.01
N TYR A 52 -9.94 10.78 -2.38
CA TYR A 52 -9.31 9.47 -2.61
C TYR A 52 -8.47 9.04 -1.39
N PRO A 53 -9.05 8.29 -0.43
CA PRO A 53 -8.43 8.00 0.86
C PRO A 53 -7.41 6.87 0.78
N ALA A 54 -6.57 6.70 1.81
CA ALA A 54 -5.55 5.65 1.86
C ALA A 54 -6.15 4.25 2.01
N GLU A 55 -7.31 4.15 2.64
CA GLU A 55 -8.03 2.92 2.97
C GLU A 55 -8.62 2.24 1.73
N ALA A 56 -8.74 2.97 0.62
CA ALA A 56 -9.18 2.42 -0.67
C ALA A 56 -8.27 1.28 -1.16
N ALA A 57 -6.99 1.26 -0.78
CA ALA A 57 -6.08 0.16 -1.14
C ALA A 57 -6.24 -1.10 -0.28
N ILE A 58 -7.12 -1.14 0.72
CA ILE A 58 -7.30 -2.31 1.62
C ILE A 58 -8.76 -2.70 1.78
N ASP A 59 -9.63 -2.24 0.88
CA ASP A 59 -11.06 -2.51 0.95
C ASP A 59 -11.44 -3.89 0.36
N GLY A 60 -10.54 -4.51 -0.42
CA GLY A 60 -10.73 -5.80 -1.08
C GLY A 60 -11.26 -5.71 -2.51
N ILE A 61 -11.30 -4.52 -3.12
CA ILE A 61 -11.88 -4.26 -4.44
C ILE A 61 -10.75 -3.97 -5.44
N LYS A 62 -10.45 -4.94 -6.30
CA LYS A 62 -9.34 -4.88 -7.27
C LYS A 62 -9.69 -4.15 -8.58
N VAL A 63 -10.70 -3.29 -8.57
CA VAL A 63 -11.07 -2.50 -9.76
C VAL A 63 -9.98 -1.46 -9.99
N THR A 64 -9.45 -1.39 -11.22
CA THR A 64 -8.27 -0.58 -11.53
C THR A 64 -8.59 0.73 -12.25
N ASP A 65 -9.84 0.95 -12.59
CA ASP A 65 -10.33 2.20 -13.18
C ASP A 65 -10.77 3.15 -12.06
N LEU A 66 -10.03 4.25 -11.92
CA LEU A 66 -10.22 5.24 -10.85
C LEU A 66 -11.64 5.86 -10.84
N PHE A 67 -12.31 5.90 -11.99
CA PHE A 67 -13.65 6.46 -12.13
C PHE A 67 -14.76 5.44 -11.88
N THR A 68 -14.43 4.14 -11.85
CA THR A 68 -15.37 3.06 -11.53
C THR A 68 -15.38 2.76 -10.03
N HIS A 69 -14.21 2.73 -9.40
CA HIS A 69 -14.05 2.55 -7.96
C HIS A 69 -12.81 3.33 -7.48
N PRO A 70 -12.86 4.03 -6.35
CA PRO A 70 -11.71 4.79 -5.88
C PRO A 70 -10.52 3.87 -5.61
N CYS A 71 -9.38 4.21 -6.19
CA CYS A 71 -8.06 3.80 -5.71
C CYS A 71 -7.54 4.85 -4.70
N THR A 72 -6.43 4.58 -4.02
CA THR A 72 -5.74 5.65 -3.28
C THR A 72 -5.19 6.68 -4.25
N HIS A 73 -5.06 7.94 -3.83
CA HIS A 73 -4.43 8.95 -4.68
C HIS A 73 -3.83 10.07 -3.83
N THR A 74 -2.51 10.28 -3.93
CA THR A 74 -1.83 11.41 -3.29
C THR A 74 -1.88 12.67 -4.16
N TYR A 75 -1.52 13.84 -3.64
CA TYR A 75 -1.02 14.93 -4.46
C TYR A 75 0.39 14.60 -4.99
N ILE A 76 1.00 15.57 -5.68
CA ILE A 76 2.35 15.46 -6.23
C ILE A 76 3.40 15.73 -5.14
N ASP A 77 3.77 14.66 -4.42
CA ASP A 77 4.63 14.69 -3.23
C ASP A 77 6.05 14.18 -3.55
N ASN A 78 7.03 14.49 -2.68
CA ASN A 78 8.38 13.92 -2.75
C ASN A 78 8.95 13.72 -1.34
N PRO A 79 9.05 12.47 -0.85
CA PRO A 79 8.53 11.26 -1.47
C PRO A 79 6.99 11.19 -1.37
N ALA A 80 6.34 10.61 -2.38
CA ALA A 80 4.95 10.15 -2.25
C ALA A 80 4.95 8.78 -1.59
N TRP A 81 4.12 8.59 -0.57
CA TRP A 81 4.09 7.34 0.20
C TRP A 81 2.68 6.93 0.62
N TRP A 82 2.49 5.62 0.72
CA TRP A 82 1.35 4.97 1.34
C TRP A 82 1.87 3.98 2.38
N ARG A 83 1.23 3.90 3.54
CA ARG A 83 1.67 3.08 4.68
C ARG A 83 0.51 2.41 5.38
N LEU A 84 0.69 1.13 5.67
CA LEU A 84 -0.24 0.25 6.37
C LEU A 84 0.31 -0.14 7.74
N ASP A 85 -0.50 0.01 8.78
CA ASP A 85 -0.30 -0.61 10.10
C ASP A 85 -1.09 -1.92 10.18
N LEU A 86 -0.40 -3.07 10.17
CA LEU A 86 -0.99 -4.40 10.35
C LEU A 86 -1.46 -4.66 11.81
N LYS A 87 -1.33 -3.68 12.70
CA LYS A 87 -1.67 -3.68 14.14
C LYS A 87 -0.82 -4.59 15.02
N LYS A 88 -0.16 -5.59 14.44
CA LYS A 88 0.82 -6.46 15.09
C LYS A 88 1.88 -6.90 14.09
N ARG A 89 2.93 -7.53 14.61
CA ARG A 89 4.03 -8.04 13.78
C ARG A 89 3.60 -9.32 13.08
N TYR A 90 3.98 -9.43 11.81
CA TYR A 90 3.80 -10.62 10.99
C TYR A 90 5.08 -10.96 10.26
N LYS A 91 5.31 -12.26 10.06
CA LYS A 91 6.27 -12.74 9.07
C LYS A 91 5.60 -12.64 7.69
N VAL A 92 5.76 -11.48 7.05
CA VAL A 92 5.25 -11.19 5.71
C VAL A 92 6.02 -12.02 4.68
N GLN A 93 5.27 -12.74 3.86
CA GLN A 93 5.79 -13.60 2.80
C GLN A 93 5.57 -12.98 1.43
N THR A 94 4.39 -12.40 1.18
CA THR A 94 4.00 -11.86 -0.11
C THR A 94 3.30 -10.53 0.07
N VAL A 95 3.68 -9.55 -0.73
CA VAL A 95 2.93 -8.30 -0.93
C VAL A 95 2.51 -8.26 -2.40
N ILE A 96 1.22 -8.04 -2.66
CA ILE A 96 0.67 -7.89 -4.01
C ILE A 96 0.19 -6.46 -4.15
N ILE A 97 0.61 -5.78 -5.22
CA ILE A 97 0.17 -4.43 -5.56
C ILE A 97 -0.71 -4.48 -6.80
N VAL A 98 -1.91 -3.94 -6.70
CA VAL A 98 -2.81 -3.70 -7.83
C VAL A 98 -2.67 -2.24 -8.23
N ASN A 99 -1.98 -2.00 -9.34
CA ASN A 99 -1.74 -0.67 -9.89
C ASN A 99 -2.99 -0.12 -10.59
N ARG A 100 -3.03 1.20 -10.82
CA ARG A 100 -4.04 1.85 -11.67
C ARG A 100 -3.96 1.31 -13.10
N GLY A 101 -5.12 1.09 -13.72
CA GLY A 101 -5.24 0.45 -15.03
C GLY A 101 -5.81 1.32 -16.14
N ASP A 102 -6.60 2.35 -15.84
CA ASP A 102 -7.24 3.22 -16.83
C ASP A 102 -6.28 4.26 -17.44
N CYS A 103 -5.27 4.70 -16.69
CA CYS A 103 -4.15 5.51 -17.17
C CYS A 103 -2.99 5.47 -16.18
N CYS A 104 -1.88 6.13 -16.54
CA CYS A 104 -0.94 6.67 -15.55
C CYS A 104 -0.24 5.59 -14.70
N TRP A 105 -0.28 4.33 -15.15
CA TRP A 105 0.30 3.17 -14.48
C TRP A 105 1.82 3.32 -14.33
N GLU A 106 2.45 4.06 -15.24
CA GLU A 106 3.88 4.34 -15.28
C GLU A 106 4.38 5.14 -14.08
N ARG A 107 3.49 5.84 -13.35
CA ARG A 107 3.84 6.63 -12.17
C ARG A 107 4.44 5.77 -11.05
N LEU A 108 4.06 4.48 -10.98
CA LEU A 108 4.57 3.54 -9.99
C LEU A 108 6.00 3.03 -10.31
N LEU A 109 6.57 3.36 -11.47
CA LEU A 109 7.90 2.88 -11.85
C LEU A 109 8.99 3.37 -10.88
N GLY A 110 9.73 2.44 -10.30
CA GLY A 110 10.76 2.73 -9.30
C GLY A 110 10.22 2.91 -7.88
N ALA A 111 8.96 2.58 -7.63
CA ALA A 111 8.44 2.48 -6.28
C ALA A 111 9.11 1.33 -5.51
N GLU A 112 9.29 1.54 -4.22
CA GLU A 112 9.90 0.61 -3.28
C GLU A 112 8.85 0.13 -2.27
N ILE A 113 8.97 -1.12 -1.84
CA ILE A 113 8.15 -1.69 -0.76
C ILE A 113 9.06 -1.89 0.44
N HIS A 114 8.71 -1.30 1.59
CA HIS A 114 9.44 -1.47 2.84
C HIS A 114 8.58 -2.15 3.88
N ILE A 115 9.16 -3.09 4.64
CA ILE A 115 8.48 -3.81 5.70
C ILE A 115 9.30 -3.66 6.99
N GLY A 116 8.65 -3.29 8.09
CA GLY A 116 9.39 -3.17 9.34
C GLY A 116 8.52 -2.86 10.55
N ASN A 117 9.15 -2.45 11.64
CA ASN A 117 8.51 -2.30 12.94
C ASN A 117 8.35 -0.83 13.37
N SER A 118 8.86 0.11 12.57
CA SER A 118 8.72 1.54 12.81
C SER A 118 7.58 2.11 11.98
N ALA A 119 6.95 3.18 12.45
CA ALA A 119 5.96 3.91 11.67
C ALA A 119 6.61 4.88 10.67
N ASP A 120 7.94 4.88 10.53
CA ASP A 120 8.62 5.63 9.47
C ASP A 120 8.58 4.90 8.12
N ASP A 121 8.71 5.65 7.03
CA ASP A 121 8.65 5.09 5.69
C ASP A 121 9.97 4.48 5.22
N ASN A 122 11.04 4.58 6.04
CA ASN A 122 12.37 4.07 5.73
C ASN A 122 12.64 2.72 6.41
N ASN A 123 11.59 1.96 6.72
CA ASN A 123 11.69 0.68 7.39
C ASN A 123 12.75 -0.23 6.74
N PRO A 124 13.57 -0.95 7.53
CA PRO A 124 14.60 -1.83 7.00
C PRO A 124 13.96 -3.06 6.37
N VAL A 125 13.83 -3.02 5.02
CA VAL A 125 13.39 -4.08 4.08
C VAL A 125 12.49 -5.16 4.68
#